data_AF-A0A5E4Q1J3-F1
#
_entry.id   AF-A0A5E4Q1J3-F1
#
_cell.length_a   1.000
_cell.length_b   1.000
_cell.length_c   1.000
_cell.angle_alpha   90.00
_cell.angle_beta   90.00
_cell.angle_gamma   90.00
#
_symmetry.space_group_name_H-M   'P 1'
#
loop_
_entity.id
_entity.type
_entity.pdbx_description
1 polymer ?
#
loop_
_entity_poly.entity_id
_entity_poly.type
_entity_poly.pdbx_seq_one_letter_code
_entity_poly.pdbx_strand_id
1 'polypeptide(L)'
;MNFYYRSFLSATFEKLETAALFAVPFDLIGIMFSGIYLNLNSTNKYVAWIRYVSGFYYGTEAVSILQWDSITSIKCVKLPGVPCIKTGSEVLERFGFVDTHFYRNCVCLFIMYCVGHSIAFLMVVKRSRGTPVY
;
A
#
# COMPACT_ATOMS: atom_id res chain seq x y z
N MET A 1 4.61 4.82 -4.44
CA MET A 1 5.09 3.74 -3.56
C MET A 1 5.58 2.48 -4.30
N ASN A 2 5.24 2.25 -5.58
CA ASN A 2 5.58 1.00 -6.30
C ASN A 2 7.00 0.92 -6.89
N PHE A 3 7.85 1.92 -6.63
CA PHE A 3 9.16 1.98 -7.26
C PHE A 3 10.13 0.91 -6.74
N TYR A 4 10.05 0.53 -5.46
CA TYR A 4 11.03 -0.37 -4.84
C TYR A 4 11.00 -1.79 -5.44
N TYR A 5 9.82 -2.40 -5.59
CA TYR A 5 9.73 -3.76 -6.15
C TYR A 5 9.85 -3.74 -7.68
N ARG A 6 9.52 -2.63 -8.36
CA ARG A 6 9.74 -2.47 -9.81
C ARG A 6 11.21 -2.34 -10.16
N SER A 7 11.99 -1.63 -9.35
CA SER A 7 13.45 -1.61 -9.47
C SER A 7 14.05 -3.00 -9.24
N PHE A 8 13.50 -3.77 -8.29
CA PHE A 8 13.87 -5.17 -8.12
C PHE A 8 13.53 -6.03 -9.35
N LEU A 9 12.29 -5.94 -9.87
CA LEU A 9 11.85 -6.69 -11.06
C LEU A 9 12.69 -6.32 -12.30
N SER A 10 13.04 -5.05 -12.48
CA SER A 10 13.91 -4.60 -13.56
C SER A 10 15.33 -5.14 -13.43
N ALA A 11 15.81 -5.39 -12.20
CA ALA A 11 17.12 -5.98 -11.98
C ALA A 11 17.13 -7.50 -12.23
N THR A 12 16.02 -8.18 -11.94
CA THR A 12 15.88 -9.65 -12.07
C THR A 12 15.52 -10.12 -13.48
N PHE A 13 14.70 -9.38 -14.22
CA PHE A 13 14.25 -9.78 -15.55
C PHE A 13 15.05 -9.07 -16.64
N GLU A 14 15.43 -9.81 -17.69
CA GLU A 14 16.10 -9.24 -18.87
C GLU A 14 15.13 -8.52 -19.81
N LYS A 15 13.85 -8.93 -19.79
CA LYS A 15 12.79 -8.35 -20.63
C LYS A 15 11.77 -7.61 -19.77
N LEU A 16 11.55 -6.34 -20.10
CA LEU A 16 10.60 -5.47 -19.42
C LEU A 16 9.16 -6.00 -19.48
N GLU A 17 8.78 -6.64 -20.59
CA GLU A 17 7.44 -7.20 -20.80
C GLU A 17 7.13 -8.30 -19.78
N THR A 18 8.07 -9.20 -19.50
CA THR A 18 7.89 -10.26 -18.50
C THR A 18 7.77 -9.70 -17.08
N ALA A 19 8.57 -8.70 -16.74
CA ALA A 19 8.47 -8.03 -15.45
C ALA A 19 7.10 -7.34 -15.25
N ALA A 20 6.58 -6.70 -16.30
CA ALA A 20 5.29 -6.04 -16.27
C ALA A 20 4.13 -7.03 -16.06
N LEU A 21 4.18 -8.20 -16.70
CA LEU A 21 3.15 -9.25 -16.55
C LEU A 21 2.98 -9.74 -15.11
N PHE A 22 4.06 -9.77 -14.31
CA PHE A 22 3.99 -10.12 -12.89
C PHE A 22 3.66 -8.93 -11.99
N ALA A 23 4.13 -7.73 -12.32
CA ALA A 23 3.89 -6.53 -11.52
C ALA A 23 2.40 -6.14 -11.46
N VAL A 24 1.70 -6.23 -12.59
CA VAL A 24 0.30 -5.81 -12.71
C VAL A 24 -0.65 -6.57 -11.78
N PRO A 25 -0.72 -7.92 -11.80
CA PRO A 25 -1.61 -8.66 -10.89
C PRO A 25 -1.21 -8.49 -9.42
N PHE A 26 0.09 -8.35 -9.14
CA PHE A 26 0.57 -8.10 -7.78
C PHE A 26 0.07 -6.74 -7.24
N ASP A 27 0.17 -5.67 -8.04
CA ASP A 27 -0.38 -4.36 -7.69
C ASP A 27 -1.89 -4.41 -7.48
N LEU A 28 -2.61 -5.12 -8.35
CA LEU A 28 -4.06 -5.24 -8.26
C LEU A 28 -4.48 -5.86 -6.91
N ILE A 29 -3.84 -6.97 -6.53
CA ILE A 29 -4.07 -7.62 -5.23
C ILE A 29 -3.72 -6.65 -4.10
N GLY A 30 -2.58 -5.98 -4.19
CA GLY A 30 -2.13 -5.00 -3.20
C GLY A 30 -3.11 -3.85 -2.97
N ILE A 31 -3.78 -3.39 -4.03
CA ILE A 31 -4.81 -2.34 -3.99
C ILE A 31 -6.15 -2.88 -3.47
N MET A 32 -6.56 -4.10 -3.85
CA MET A 32 -7.80 -4.69 -3.33
C MET A 32 -7.78 -4.81 -1.81
N PHE A 33 -6.63 -5.19 -1.25
CA PHE A 33 -6.44 -5.34 0.21
C PHE A 33 -5.96 -4.06 0.91
N SER A 34 -5.93 -2.90 0.24
CA SER A 34 -5.48 -1.63 0.87
C SER A 34 -6.54 -0.96 1.75
N GLY A 35 -7.78 -1.45 1.73
CA GLY A 35 -8.90 -0.90 2.51
C GLY A 35 -9.81 0.07 1.75
N ILE A 36 -9.50 0.40 0.49
CA ILE A 36 -10.35 1.27 -0.35
C ILE A 36 -11.60 0.53 -0.84
N TYR A 37 -11.42 -0.72 -1.29
CA TYR A 37 -12.48 -1.52 -1.90
C TYR A 37 -13.14 -2.49 -0.92
N LEU A 38 -12.37 -2.99 0.04
CA LEU A 38 -12.83 -3.94 1.04
C LEU A 38 -12.75 -3.32 2.42
N ASN A 39 -13.82 -3.47 3.21
CA ASN A 39 -13.79 -3.08 4.60
C ASN A 39 -12.86 -4.03 5.39
N LEU A 40 -11.83 -3.45 6.01
CA LEU A 40 -10.82 -4.20 6.75
C LEU A 40 -11.40 -4.88 7.99
N ASN A 41 -12.49 -4.34 8.55
CA ASN A 41 -13.15 -4.90 9.73
C ASN A 41 -13.93 -6.19 9.40
N SER A 42 -14.46 -6.31 8.18
CA SER A 42 -15.23 -7.47 7.73
C SER A 42 -14.38 -8.56 7.08
N THR A 43 -13.07 -8.37 7.01
CA THR A 43 -12.15 -9.27 6.30
C THR A 43 -11.76 -10.46 7.16
N ASN A 44 -11.73 -11.66 6.57
CA ASN A 44 -11.35 -12.90 7.28
C ASN A 44 -9.89 -12.84 7.78
N LYS A 45 -9.65 -13.27 9.03
CA LYS A 45 -8.34 -13.26 9.69
C LYS A 45 -7.25 -13.99 8.88
N TYR A 46 -7.61 -15.01 8.11
CA TYR A 46 -6.68 -15.78 7.26
C TYR A 46 -6.11 -14.99 6.09
N VAL A 47 -6.80 -13.97 5.58
CA VAL A 47 -6.29 -13.11 4.48
C VAL A 47 -5.90 -11.72 5.00
N ALA A 48 -6.25 -11.39 6.24
CA ALA A 48 -5.95 -10.11 6.87
C ALA A 48 -4.44 -9.82 7.00
N TRP A 49 -3.56 -10.83 6.96
CA TRP A 49 -2.11 -10.61 7.00
C TRP A 49 -1.55 -10.06 5.69
N ILE A 50 -2.20 -10.33 4.55
CA ILE A 50 -1.77 -9.88 3.22
C ILE A 50 -1.71 -8.35 3.14
N ARG A 51 -2.59 -7.66 3.89
CA ARG A 51 -2.60 -6.19 3.98
C ARG A 51 -1.26 -5.63 4.48
N TYR A 52 -0.60 -6.32 5.42
CA TYR A 52 0.65 -5.84 6.03
C TYR A 52 1.87 -6.06 5.13
N VAL A 53 1.75 -6.94 4.13
CA VAL A 53 2.80 -7.18 3.12
C VAL A 53 2.77 -6.08 2.05
N SER A 54 1.61 -5.47 1.82
CA SER A 54 1.43 -4.45 0.80
C SER A 54 1.75 -3.06 1.33
N GLY A 55 2.74 -2.39 0.73
CA GLY A 55 3.01 -0.97 0.98
C GLY A 55 1.82 -0.06 0.62
N PHE A 56 0.88 -0.52 -0.21
CA PHE A 56 -0.32 0.24 -0.52
C PHE A 56 -1.24 0.42 0.69
N TYR A 57 -1.35 -0.58 1.57
CA TYR A 57 -2.19 -0.48 2.77
C TYR A 57 -1.74 0.68 3.67
N TYR A 58 -0.44 0.70 4.02
CA TYR A 58 0.13 1.76 4.85
C TYR A 58 0.02 3.15 4.18
N GLY A 59 0.20 3.22 2.86
CA GLY A 59 0.07 4.46 2.10
C GLY A 59 -1.37 4.98 2.05
N THR A 60 -2.33 4.11 1.77
CA THR A 60 -3.76 4.44 1.77
C THR A 60 -4.22 4.89 3.15
N GLU A 61 -3.88 4.14 4.20
CA GLU A 61 -4.25 4.50 5.58
C GLU A 61 -3.68 5.87 5.96
N ALA A 62 -2.40 6.15 5.64
CA ALA A 62 -1.79 7.44 5.94
C ALA A 62 -2.44 8.62 5.17
N VAL A 63 -2.73 8.45 3.88
CA VAL A 63 -3.40 9.47 3.07
C VAL A 63 -4.83 9.69 3.54
N SER A 64 -5.56 8.63 3.88
CA SER A 64 -6.91 8.73 4.43
C SER A 64 -6.91 9.49 5.76
N ILE A 65 -6.00 9.19 6.68
CA ILE A 65 -5.88 9.93 7.95
C ILE A 65 -5.65 11.42 7.67
N LEU A 66 -4.69 11.77 6.81
CA LEU A 66 -4.38 13.16 6.49
C LEU A 66 -5.57 13.89 5.84
N GLN A 67 -6.32 13.20 4.97
CA GLN A 67 -7.49 13.77 4.29
C GLN A 67 -8.60 14.11 5.30
N TRP A 68 -8.90 13.18 6.20
CA TRP A 68 -10.02 13.28 7.12
C TRP A 68 -9.68 14.06 8.41
N ASP A 69 -8.39 14.26 8.72
CA ASP A 69 -7.92 15.13 9.82
C ASP A 69 -8.42 16.58 9.67
N SER A 70 -8.48 17.08 8.42
CA SER A 70 -8.95 18.44 8.14
C SER A 70 -10.47 18.62 8.19
N ILE A 71 -11.25 17.53 8.22
CA ILE A 71 -12.72 17.56 8.10
C ILE A 71 -13.37 17.34 9.46
N THR A 72 -13.73 18.46 10.10
CA THR A 72 -14.34 18.46 11.45
C THR A 72 -15.84 18.22 11.46
N SER A 73 -16.57 18.50 10.37
CA SER A 73 -18.02 18.33 10.31
C SER A 73 -18.52 18.02 8.90
N ILE A 74 -19.32 16.95 8.78
CA ILE A 74 -19.96 16.52 7.55
C ILE A 74 -21.48 16.70 7.70
N LYS A 75 -22.10 17.47 6.80
CA LYS A 75 -23.56 17.65 6.80
C LYS A 75 -24.24 16.35 6.38
N CYS A 76 -24.96 15.71 7.29
CA CYS A 76 -25.75 14.53 6.96
C CYS A 76 -26.97 14.88 6.12
N VAL A 77 -27.08 14.25 4.95
CA VAL A 77 -28.32 14.24 4.19
C VAL A 77 -29.13 13.04 4.65
N LYS A 78 -30.36 13.27 5.13
CA LYS A 78 -31.26 12.19 5.58
C LYS A 78 -31.80 11.43 4.36
N LEU A 79 -31.01 10.50 3.82
CA LEU A 79 -31.49 9.51 2.87
C LEU A 79 -31.81 8.19 3.60
N PRO A 80 -32.93 7.53 3.26
CA PRO A 80 -33.23 6.22 3.82
C PRO A 80 -32.14 5.21 3.44
N GLY A 81 -31.61 4.48 4.42
CA GLY A 81 -30.60 3.44 4.24
C GLY A 81 -29.13 3.89 4.34
N VAL A 82 -28.85 5.19 4.50
CA VAL A 82 -27.48 5.70 4.64
C VAL A 82 -27.24 6.14 6.09
N PRO A 83 -26.32 5.48 6.84
CA PRO A 83 -25.95 5.93 8.18
C PRO A 83 -25.30 7.31 8.11
N CYS A 84 -25.76 8.23 8.95
CA CYS A 84 -25.27 9.59 9.05
C CYS A 84 -23.88 9.60 9.68
N ILE A 85 -22.86 9.95 8.88
CA ILE A 85 -21.48 10.13 9.34
C ILE A 85 -21.24 11.62 9.54
N LYS A 86 -20.83 12.03 10.73
CA LYS A 86 -20.75 13.44 11.13
C LYS A 86 -19.31 13.95 11.17
N THR A 87 -18.33 13.07 11.30
CA THR A 87 -16.91 13.43 11.48
C THR A 87 -16.00 12.60 10.57
N GLY A 88 -14.80 13.11 10.27
CA GLY A 88 -13.79 12.37 9.52
C GLY A 88 -13.34 11.07 10.22
N SER A 89 -13.22 11.07 11.54
CA SER A 89 -12.82 9.89 12.32
C SER A 89 -13.85 8.75 12.23
N GLU A 90 -15.15 9.05 12.20
CA GLU A 90 -16.19 8.04 11.98
C GLU A 90 -16.10 7.41 10.57
N VAL A 91 -15.63 8.18 9.57
CA VAL A 91 -15.36 7.63 8.23
C VAL A 91 -14.19 6.65 8.30
N LEU A 92 -13.09 7.03 8.96
CA LEU A 92 -11.90 6.20 9.12
C LEU A 92 -12.21 4.89 9.85
N GLU A 93 -12.99 4.96 10.93
CA GLU A 93 -13.43 3.78 11.69
C GLU A 93 -14.28 2.84 10.83
N ARG A 94 -15.15 3.39 9.96
CA ARG A 94 -15.96 2.59 9.03
C ARG A 94 -15.11 1.78 8.07
N PHE A 95 -13.97 2.29 7.62
CA PHE A 95 -13.02 1.57 6.76
C PHE A 95 -12.07 0.66 7.56
N GLY A 96 -12.08 0.74 8.90
CA GLY A 96 -11.20 -0.01 9.80
C GLY A 96 -9.80 0.59 9.94
N PHE A 97 -9.66 1.90 9.67
CA PHE A 97 -8.42 2.65 9.87
C PHE A 97 -8.38 3.25 11.28
N VAL A 98 -7.17 3.41 11.80
CA VAL A 98 -6.96 4.00 13.14
C VAL A 98 -5.98 5.17 13.03
N ASP A 99 -6.43 6.35 13.45
CA ASP A 99 -5.71 7.63 13.31
C ASP A 99 -4.33 7.61 14.01
N THR A 100 -4.22 6.86 15.12
CA THR A 100 -2.97 6.70 15.89
C THR A 100 -1.87 5.93 15.15
N HIS A 101 -2.20 5.25 14.06
CA HIS A 101 -1.25 4.45 13.30
C HIS A 101 -0.47 5.22 12.23
N PHE A 102 -0.74 6.51 12.04
CA PHE A 102 -0.09 7.33 11.03
C PHE A 102 1.45 7.23 11.07
N TYR A 103 2.07 7.47 12.24
CA TYR A 103 3.52 7.45 12.37
C TYR A 103 4.12 6.06 12.13
N ARG A 104 3.48 5.00 12.66
CA ARG A 104 3.87 3.60 12.41
C ARG A 104 3.89 3.32 10.91
N ASN A 105 2.84 3.73 10.21
CA ASN A 105 2.72 3.50 8.77
C ASN A 105 3.81 4.23 8.00
N CYS A 106 4.10 5.49 8.33
CA CYS A 106 5.20 6.24 7.73
C CYS A 106 6.56 5.55 7.95
N VAL A 107 6.83 5.07 9.16
CA VAL A 107 8.07 4.32 9.47
C VAL A 107 8.15 3.02 8.68
N CYS A 108 7.08 2.23 8.64
CA CYS A 108 7.04 0.98 7.86
C CYS A 108 7.28 1.24 6.37
N LEU A 109 6.65 2.28 5.82
CA LEU A 109 6.84 2.69 4.42
C LEU A 109 8.28 3.10 4.11
N PHE A 110 8.91 3.85 5.02
CA PHE A 110 10.32 4.24 4.90
C PHE A 110 11.25 3.01 4.95
N ILE A 111 11.01 2.08 5.88
CA ILE A 111 11.79 0.83 5.98
C ILE A 111 11.64 0.00 4.70
N MET A 112 10.41 -0.19 4.20
CA MET A 112 10.17 -0.93 2.95
C MET A 112 10.88 -0.29 1.75
N TYR A 113 10.90 1.05 1.68
CA TYR A 113 11.64 1.79 0.68
C TYR A 113 13.15 1.49 0.78
N CYS A 114 13.75 1.66 1.97
CA CYS A 114 15.17 1.40 2.17
C CYS A 114 15.55 -0.04 1.82
N VAL A 115 14.80 -1.03 2.32
CA VAL A 115 15.07 -2.45 2.06
C VAL A 115 14.98 -2.77 0.57
N GLY A 116 13.93 -2.33 -0.12
CA GLY A 116 13.76 -2.60 -1.54
C GLY A 116 14.85 -1.95 -2.40
N HIS A 117 15.30 -0.74 -2.05
CA HIS A 117 16.42 -0.08 -2.71
C HIS A 117 17.76 -0.77 -2.44
N SER A 118 18.01 -1.25 -1.21
CA SER A 118 19.20 -2.03 -0.90
C SER A 118 19.25 -3.34 -1.69
N ILE A 119 18.15 -4.08 -1.76
CA ILE A 119 18.07 -5.33 -2.54
C ILE A 119 18.28 -5.06 -4.03
N ALA A 120 17.63 -4.03 -4.59
CA ALA A 120 17.81 -3.65 -5.99
C ALA A 120 19.27 -3.31 -6.29
N PHE A 121 19.93 -2.53 -5.42
CA PHE A 121 21.35 -2.19 -5.55
C PHE A 121 22.24 -3.45 -5.53
N LEU A 122 22.04 -4.36 -4.58
CA LEU A 122 22.80 -5.61 -4.48
C LEU A 122 22.64 -6.49 -5.73
N MET A 123 21.42 -6.58 -6.28
CA MET A 123 21.14 -7.35 -7.49
C MET A 123 21.80 -6.75 -8.73
N VAL A 124 21.77 -5.42 -8.87
CA VAL A 124 22.47 -4.72 -9.96
C VAL A 124 23.98 -4.92 -9.86
N VAL A 125 24.57 -4.81 -8.67
CA VAL A 125 26.01 -5.05 -8.45
C VAL A 125 26.39 -6.49 -8.78
N LYS A 126 25.58 -7.48 -8.37
CA LYS A 126 25.81 -8.89 -8.70
C LYS A 126 25.75 -9.13 -10.21
N ARG A 127 24.77 -8.54 -10.91
CA ARG A 127 24.63 -8.63 -12.37
C ARG A 127 25.81 -7.95 -13.09
N SER A 128 26.18 -6.74 -12.69
CA SER A 128 27.31 -6.00 -13.28
C SER A 128 28.65 -6.73 -13.14
N ARG A 129 28.82 -7.56 -12.11
CA ARG A 129 30.02 -8.38 -11.90
C ARG A 129 29.99 -9.73 -12.62
N GLY A 130 28.81 -10.16 -13.08
CA GLY A 130 28.58 -11.46 -13.71
C GLY A 130 28.60 -11.44 -15.24
N THR A 131 28.67 -10.27 -15.88
CA THR A 131 28.85 -10.15 -17.34
C THR A 131 30.35 -10.02 -17.64
N PRO A 132 31.07 -11.11 -17.95
CA PRO A 132 32.41 -10.96 -18.50
C PRO A 132 32.29 -10.29 -19.88
N VAL A 133 33.05 -9.21 -20.05
CA VAL A 133 33.24 -8.56 -21.35
C VAL A 133 34.22 -9.44 -22.13
N TYR A 134 33.71 -10.39 -22.89
CA TYR A 134 34.44 -11.03 -23.99
C TYR A 134 33.53 -11.17 -25.20
#